data_AF-A0A4R0ZMW7-F1
#
_entry.id   AF-A0A4R0ZMW7-F1
#
_cell.length_a   1.000
_cell.length_b   1.000
_cell.length_c   1.000
_cell.angle_alpha   90.00
_cell.angle_beta   90.00
_cell.angle_gamma   90.00
#
_symmetry.space_group_name_H-M   'P 1'
#
loop_
_entity.id
_entity.type
_entity.pdbx_description
1 polymer ?
#
loop_
_entity_poly.entity_id
_entity_poly.type
_entity_poly.pdbx_seq_one_letter_code
_entity_poly.pdbx_strand_id
1 'polypeptide(L)'
;MNNIDFLSADHYRVFKQLARQLEDPGAAGKEYFSALYVIAGNERVRDILLPYINLETGRINTSTIIEDNTFEKGEIVLVKLVIHLYNHKEWVLPTELISLPQEDYQLAMQAITLCRDDQFDGIVIPTADETETRGK
;
A
#
# COMPACT_ATOMS: atom_id res chain seq x y z
N MET A 1 -14.08 11.88 7.22
CA MET A 1 -13.76 10.59 6.57
C MET A 1 -12.89 10.90 5.37
N ASN A 2 -11.58 10.68 5.48
CA ASN A 2 -10.70 10.79 4.32
C ASN A 2 -10.81 9.47 3.55
N ASN A 3 -11.39 9.52 2.37
CA ASN A 3 -11.47 8.36 1.49
C ASN A 3 -10.05 8.03 1.00
N ILE A 4 -9.67 6.76 1.05
CA ILE A 4 -8.45 6.30 0.40
C ILE A 4 -8.65 6.48 -1.11
N ASP A 5 -7.84 7.32 -1.74
CA ASP A 5 -7.92 7.61 -3.17
C ASP A 5 -7.19 6.54 -3.98
N PHE A 6 -7.91 5.50 -4.41
CA PHE A 6 -7.35 4.46 -5.26
C PHE A 6 -7.15 4.95 -6.71
N LEU A 7 -6.01 4.59 -7.31
CA LEU A 7 -5.69 4.93 -8.70
C LEU A 7 -6.70 4.38 -9.74
N SER A 8 -7.35 3.26 -9.42
CA SER A 8 -8.34 2.62 -10.29
C SER A 8 -9.27 1.70 -9.49
N ALA A 9 -10.37 1.27 -10.13
CA ALA A 9 -11.27 0.26 -9.55
C ALA A 9 -10.56 -1.08 -9.33
N ASP A 10 -9.61 -1.44 -10.19
CA ASP A 10 -8.80 -2.65 -10.04
C ASP A 10 -7.86 -2.57 -8.85
N HIS A 11 -7.21 -1.42 -8.65
CA HIS A 11 -6.39 -1.18 -7.47
C HIS A 11 -7.21 -1.36 -6.18
N TYR A 12 -8.38 -0.74 -6.09
CA TYR A 12 -9.29 -0.93 -4.94
C TYR A 12 -9.68 -2.41 -4.74
N ARG A 13 -10.03 -3.11 -5.82
CA ARG A 13 -10.43 -4.52 -5.77
C ARG A 13 -9.30 -5.40 -5.25
N VAL A 14 -8.08 -5.23 -5.76
CA VAL A 14 -6.91 -6.00 -5.31
C VAL A 14 -6.59 -5.68 -3.85
N PHE A 15 -6.57 -4.40 -3.48
CA PHE A 15 -6.33 -3.99 -2.09
C PHE A 15 -7.31 -4.67 -1.14
N LYS A 16 -8.60 -4.61 -1.46
CA LYS A 16 -9.66 -5.23 -0.67
C LYS A 16 -9.53 -6.76 -0.61
N GLN A 17 -9.14 -7.40 -1.71
CA GLN A 17 -8.92 -8.85 -1.76
C GLN A 17 -7.77 -9.27 -0.84
N LEU A 18 -6.66 -8.53 -0.83
CA LEU A 18 -5.52 -8.83 0.02
C LEU A 18 -5.81 -8.53 1.49
N ALA A 19 -6.42 -7.37 1.78
CA ALA A 19 -6.74 -6.95 3.15
C ALA A 19 -7.74 -7.89 3.85
N ARG A 20 -8.66 -8.51 3.10
CA ARG A 20 -9.64 -9.48 3.63
C ARG A 20 -9.03 -10.78 4.12
N GLN A 21 -7.77 -11.05 3.80
CA GLN A 21 -7.10 -12.26 4.26
C GLN A 21 -6.59 -12.15 5.69
N LEU A 22 -6.52 -10.94 6.25
CA LEU A 22 -6.15 -10.73 7.66
C LEU A 22 -7.15 -11.40 8.60
N GLU A 23 -6.65 -12.19 9.54
CA GLU A 23 -7.47 -12.79 10.60
C GLU A 23 -7.99 -11.72 11.58
N ASP A 24 -7.14 -10.74 11.91
CA ASP A 24 -7.49 -9.61 12.77
C ASP A 24 -7.05 -8.28 12.12
N PRO A 25 -7.93 -7.65 11.33
CA PRO A 25 -7.65 -6.35 10.74
C PRO A 25 -7.39 -5.23 11.75
N GLY A 26 -7.89 -5.37 12.99
CA GLY A 26 -7.70 -4.37 14.05
C GLY A 26 -6.30 -4.40 14.68
N ALA A 27 -5.61 -5.55 14.57
CA ALA A 27 -4.22 -5.68 15.01
C ALA A 27 -3.21 -5.16 13.99
N ALA A 28 -3.62 -4.98 12.72
CA ALA A 28 -2.76 -4.44 11.68
C ALA A 28 -2.68 -2.91 11.76
N GLY A 29 -1.46 -2.38 11.83
CA GLY A 29 -1.19 -0.94 11.89
C GLY A 29 -1.32 -0.24 10.54
N LYS A 30 -1.28 1.10 10.58
CA LYS A 30 -1.30 1.97 9.38
C LYS A 30 -0.13 1.69 8.44
N GLU A 31 0.99 1.26 9.00
CA GLU A 31 2.22 0.86 8.31
C GLU A 31 1.94 -0.32 7.37
N TYR A 32 1.21 -1.33 7.85
CA TYR A 32 0.83 -2.49 7.04
C TYR A 32 -0.13 -2.09 5.91
N PHE A 33 -1.19 -1.33 6.21
CA PHE A 33 -2.14 -0.94 5.17
C PHE A 33 -1.53 0.01 4.14
N SER A 34 -0.60 0.88 4.55
CA SER A 34 0.12 1.76 3.62
C SER A 34 1.06 0.96 2.71
N ALA A 35 1.76 -0.03 3.25
CA ALA A 35 2.53 -0.99 2.46
C ALA A 35 1.61 -1.76 1.48
N LEU A 36 0.49 -2.29 1.99
CA LEU A 36 -0.46 -3.07 1.21
C LEU A 36 -1.10 -2.26 0.08
N TYR A 37 -1.29 -0.95 0.28
CA TYR A 37 -1.77 -0.03 -0.74
C TYR A 37 -0.79 0.04 -1.93
N VAL A 38 0.52 0.21 -1.69
CA VAL A 38 1.51 0.18 -2.77
C VAL A 38 1.54 -1.18 -3.47
N ILE A 39 1.53 -2.26 -2.68
CA ILE A 39 1.51 -3.64 -3.19
C ILE A 39 0.28 -3.88 -4.08
N ALA A 40 -0.89 -3.37 -3.70
CA ALA A 40 -2.10 -3.56 -4.49
C ALA A 40 -2.09 -2.74 -5.80
N GLY A 41 -1.46 -1.57 -5.79
CA GLY A 41 -1.46 -0.61 -6.89
C GLY A 41 -0.43 -0.86 -7.99
N ASN A 42 0.56 -1.73 -7.77
CA ASN A 42 1.56 -2.08 -8.79
C ASN A 42 1.75 -3.60 -8.85
N GLU A 43 1.37 -4.21 -9.98
CA GLU A 43 1.39 -5.67 -10.18
C GLU A 43 2.78 -6.29 -10.06
N ARG A 44 3.81 -5.65 -10.60
CA ARG A 44 5.17 -6.21 -10.52
C ARG A 44 5.71 -6.16 -9.09
N VAL A 45 5.49 -5.04 -8.39
CA VAL A 45 5.82 -4.91 -6.96
C VAL A 45 5.05 -5.94 -6.14
N ARG A 46 3.78 -6.19 -6.49
CA ARG A 46 2.96 -7.24 -5.86
C ARG A 46 3.57 -8.61 -6.00
N ASP A 47 3.93 -9.00 -7.22
CA ASP A 47 4.45 -10.34 -7.50
C ASP A 47 5.79 -10.58 -6.80
N ILE A 48 6.63 -9.54 -6.68
CA ILE A 48 7.88 -9.58 -5.92
C ILE A 48 7.60 -9.73 -4.42
N LEU A 49 6.65 -8.97 -3.87
CA LEU A 49 6.47 -8.87 -2.42
C LEU A 49 5.56 -9.94 -1.82
N LEU A 50 4.58 -10.45 -2.56
CA LEU A 50 3.63 -11.46 -2.05
C LEU A 50 4.29 -12.68 -1.39
N PRO A 51 5.37 -13.26 -1.93
CA PRO A 51 6.09 -14.38 -1.29
C PRO A 51 6.64 -14.06 0.11
N TYR A 52 6.84 -12.79 0.44
CA TYR A 52 7.40 -12.32 1.71
C TYR A 52 6.34 -11.89 2.72
N ILE A 53 5.05 -11.95 2.34
CA ILE A 53 3.95 -11.46 3.16
C ILE A 53 3.12 -12.65 3.65
N ASN A 54 2.98 -12.74 4.96
CA ASN A 54 1.92 -13.54 5.55
C ASN A 54 0.66 -12.66 5.64
N LEU A 55 -0.26 -12.87 4.70
CA LEU A 55 -1.49 -12.07 4.57
C LEU A 55 -2.48 -12.31 5.73
N GLU A 56 -2.42 -13.45 6.40
CA GLU A 56 -3.26 -13.78 7.56
C GLU A 56 -2.87 -12.97 8.79
N THR A 57 -1.56 -12.84 9.03
CA THR A 57 -1.00 -12.19 10.22
C THR A 57 -0.57 -10.74 9.99
N GLY A 58 -0.60 -10.26 8.75
CA GLY A 58 -0.13 -8.92 8.38
C GLY A 58 1.39 -8.73 8.51
N ARG A 59 2.16 -9.83 8.52
CA ARG A 59 3.62 -9.78 8.69
C ARG A 59 4.34 -9.77 7.34
N ILE A 60 5.27 -8.83 7.17
CA ILE A 60 6.14 -8.73 5.99
C ILE A 60 7.58 -9.05 6.41
N ASN A 61 8.18 -10.10 5.85
CA ASN A 61 9.58 -10.41 6.07
C ASN A 61 10.46 -9.60 5.11
N THR A 62 10.93 -8.43 5.55
CA THR A 62 11.67 -7.50 4.69
C THR A 62 13.17 -7.79 4.57
N SER A 63 13.69 -8.78 5.30
CA SER A 63 15.13 -8.89 5.56
C SER A 63 15.97 -9.25 4.34
N THR A 64 15.39 -9.99 3.38
CA THR A 64 16.12 -10.52 2.21
C THR A 64 15.53 -10.06 0.88
N ILE A 65 14.45 -9.26 0.89
CA ILE A 65 13.69 -8.89 -0.32
C ILE A 65 14.60 -8.26 -1.38
N ILE A 66 15.49 -7.34 -0.98
CA ILE A 66 16.38 -6.64 -1.92
C ILE A 66 17.48 -7.56 -2.45
N GLU A 67 17.98 -8.49 -1.62
CA GLU A 67 19.08 -9.38 -1.98
C GLU A 67 18.62 -10.54 -2.87
N ASP A 68 17.39 -11.03 -2.65
CA ASP A 68 16.81 -12.18 -3.33
C ASP A 68 16.32 -11.86 -4.76
N ASN A 69 16.22 -10.58 -5.12
CA ASN A 69 15.51 -10.14 -6.32
C ASN A 69 16.36 -9.21 -7.20
N THR A 70 16.06 -9.22 -8.50
CA THR A 70 16.57 -8.24 -9.46
C THR A 70 15.42 -7.30 -9.83
N PHE A 71 15.70 -6.00 -9.85
CA PHE A 71 14.66 -4.98 -10.02
C PHE A 71 14.94 -4.08 -11.22
N GLU A 72 13.87 -3.64 -11.88
CA GLU A 72 13.92 -2.41 -12.65
C GLU A 72 13.98 -1.19 -11.73
N LYS A 73 14.47 -0.06 -12.26
CA LYS A 73 14.72 1.15 -11.45
C LYS A 73 13.47 1.69 -10.74
N GLY A 74 12.28 1.55 -11.33
CA GLY A 74 11.02 1.98 -10.69
C GLY A 74 10.58 1.04 -9.57
N GLU A 75 10.69 -0.27 -9.81
CA GLU A 75 10.29 -1.32 -8.88
C GLU A 75 11.08 -1.27 -7.58
N ILE A 76 12.41 -1.12 -7.66
CA ILE A 76 13.25 -1.06 -6.46
C ILE A 76 12.89 0.14 -5.57
N VAL A 77 12.51 1.28 -6.16
CA VAL A 77 12.11 2.46 -5.39
C VAL A 77 10.80 2.21 -4.65
N LEU A 78 9.81 1.59 -5.29
CA LEU A 78 8.54 1.24 -4.65
C LEU A 78 8.71 0.13 -3.60
N VAL A 79 9.57 -0.85 -3.84
CA VAL A 79 9.89 -1.90 -2.86
C VAL A 79 10.59 -1.32 -1.64
N LYS A 80 11.59 -0.46 -1.84
CA LYS A 80 12.23 0.29 -0.74
C LYS A 80 11.20 1.13 0.02
N LEU A 81 10.24 1.74 -0.68
CA LEU A 81 9.17 2.50 -0.05
C LEU A 81 8.29 1.60 0.82
N VAL A 82 7.87 0.42 0.33
CA VAL A 82 7.09 -0.53 1.13
C VAL A 82 7.83 -0.92 2.41
N ILE A 83 9.11 -1.27 2.31
CA ILE A 83 9.93 -1.63 3.49
C ILE A 83 10.06 -0.43 4.44
N HIS A 84 10.28 0.77 3.90
CA HIS A 84 10.35 2.00 4.68
C HIS A 84 9.05 2.29 5.45
N LEU A 85 7.90 2.18 4.78
CA LEU A 85 6.59 2.41 5.40
C LEU A 85 6.27 1.35 6.45
N TYR A 86 6.67 0.10 6.21
CA TYR A 86 6.35 -1.01 7.11
C TYR A 86 7.19 -1.03 8.38
N ASN A 87 8.50 -0.78 8.29
CA ASN A 87 9.40 -0.91 9.44
C ASN A 87 10.63 0.01 9.43
N HIS A 88 10.69 0.99 8.52
CA HIS A 88 11.76 1.99 8.42
C HIS A 88 13.18 1.44 8.19
N LYS A 89 13.33 0.18 7.76
CA LYS A 89 14.66 -0.41 7.51
C LYS A 89 15.31 0.00 6.19
N GLU A 90 14.52 0.53 5.27
CA GLU A 90 14.98 1.08 4.01
C GLU A 90 14.75 2.58 3.92
N TRP A 91 15.53 3.26 3.09
CA TRP A 91 15.43 4.71 2.87
C TRP A 91 15.15 5.00 1.41
N VAL A 92 14.16 5.85 1.16
CA VAL A 92 13.85 6.37 -0.18
C VAL A 92 14.14 7.86 -0.22
N LEU A 93 15.02 8.26 -1.11
CA LEU A 93 15.36 9.67 -1.31
C LEU A 93 14.24 10.39 -2.06
N PRO A 94 13.99 11.68 -1.79
CA PRO A 94 13.04 12.48 -2.56
C PRO A 94 13.35 12.47 -4.07
N THR A 95 14.63 12.43 -4.44
CA THR A 95 15.07 12.34 -5.85
C THR A 95 14.72 11.02 -6.51
N GLU A 96 14.70 9.92 -5.76
CA GLU A 96 14.24 8.61 -6.25
C GLU A 96 12.73 8.64 -6.52
N LEU A 97 11.94 9.25 -5.63
CA LEU A 97 10.48 9.38 -5.78
C LEU A 97 10.10 10.22 -7.00
N ILE A 98 10.66 11.43 -7.17
CA ILE A 98 10.32 12.30 -8.30
C ILE A 98 10.78 11.74 -9.66
N SER A 99 11.64 10.73 -9.65
CA SER A 99 12.11 10.04 -10.86
C SER A 99 11.17 8.91 -11.31
N LEU A 100 10.17 8.57 -10.49
CA LEU A 100 9.18 7.53 -10.83
C LEU A 100 8.29 7.99 -11.98
N PRO A 101 7.74 7.04 -12.77
CA PRO A 101 6.60 7.30 -13.63
C PRO A 101 5.45 7.95 -12.85
N GLN A 102 4.62 8.74 -13.54
CA GLN A 102 3.58 9.55 -12.89
C GLN A 102 2.63 8.71 -12.01
N GLU A 103 2.21 7.53 -12.49
CA GLU A 103 1.31 6.64 -11.74
C GLU A 103 1.97 6.09 -10.46
N ASP A 104 3.22 5.63 -10.57
CA ASP A 104 4.00 5.13 -9.43
C ASP A 104 4.31 6.25 -8.43
N TYR A 105 4.56 7.48 -8.90
CA TYR A 105 4.72 8.63 -8.03
C TYR A 105 3.42 8.94 -7.27
N GLN A 106 2.27 8.95 -7.94
CA GLN A 106 0.96 9.14 -7.29
C GLN A 106 0.68 8.04 -6.26
N LEU A 107 0.99 6.79 -6.60
CA LEU A 107 0.89 5.63 -5.70
C LEU A 107 1.72 5.85 -4.43
N ALA A 108 2.99 6.22 -4.60
CA ALA A 108 3.93 6.46 -3.53
C ALA A 108 3.47 7.59 -2.61
N MET A 109 3.03 8.71 -3.18
CA MET A 109 2.58 9.86 -2.39
C MET A 109 1.34 9.55 -1.56
N GLN A 110 0.37 8.81 -2.12
CA GLN A 110 -0.81 8.40 -1.36
C GLN A 110 -0.45 7.44 -0.22
N ALA A 111 0.44 6.47 -0.46
CA ALA A 111 0.91 5.56 0.59
C ALA A 111 1.65 6.28 1.73
N ILE A 112 2.46 7.30 1.41
CA ILE A 112 3.14 8.12 2.41
C ILE A 112 2.13 8.90 3.26
N THR A 113 1.11 9.49 2.63
CA THR A 113 0.03 10.18 3.34
C THR A 113 -0.70 9.24 4.28
N LEU A 114 -1.07 8.04 3.82
CA LEU A 114 -1.74 7.01 4.63
C LEU A 114 -0.93 6.61 5.87
N CYS A 115 0.40 6.52 5.73
CA CYS A 115 1.27 6.09 6.82
C CYS A 115 1.57 7.20 7.84
N ARG A 116 1.59 8.46 7.39
CA ARG A 116 1.93 9.62 8.23
C ARG A 116 0.75 10.18 9.00
N ASP A 117 -0.47 10.03 8.49
CA ASP A 117 -1.63 10.57 9.18
C ASP A 117 -1.82 9.90 10.56
N ASP A 118 -1.98 10.73 11.59
CA ASP A 118 -2.53 10.38 12.91
C ASP A 118 -4.08 10.29 12.86
N GLN A 119 -4.67 10.09 11.67
CA GLN A 119 -6.12 10.16 11.41
C GLN A 119 -6.86 8.82 11.56
N PHE A 120 -6.33 7.90 12.37
CA PHE A 120 -6.97 6.60 12.65
C PHE A 120 -8.06 6.64 13.74
N ASP A 121 -8.45 7.83 14.21
CA ASP A 121 -9.71 8.00 14.95
C ASP A 121 -10.89 8.00 13.96
N GLY A 122 -11.34 6.82 13.54
CA GLY A 122 -12.67 6.63 12.96
C GLY A 122 -12.75 6.06 11.54
N ILE A 123 -12.04 4.95 11.25
CA ILE A 123 -12.32 4.19 10.03
C ILE A 123 -13.70 3.52 10.14
N VAL A 124 -14.65 3.98 9.32
CA VAL A 124 -15.93 3.30 9.05
C VAL A 124 -15.86 2.72 7.64
N ILE A 125 -15.96 1.40 7.53
CA ILE A 125 -16.03 0.69 6.25
C ILE A 125 -17.44 0.88 5.66
N PRO A 126 -17.61 1.52 4.49
CA PRO A 126 -18.94 1.73 3.92
C PRO A 126 -19.56 0.39 3.49
N THR A 127 -20.76 0.10 3.97
CA THR A 127 -21.66 -0.91 3.40
C THR A 127 -22.39 -0.32 2.18
N ALA A 128 -22.72 -1.17 1.21
CA ALA A 128 -22.90 -0.85 -0.21
C ALA A 128 -24.10 0.03 -0.63
N ASP A 129 -24.70 0.86 0.24
CA ASP A 129 -26.03 1.45 -0.01
C ASP A 129 -26.08 2.99 -0.09
N GLU A 130 -25.02 3.70 -0.48
CA GLU A 130 -25.07 5.18 -0.60
C GLU A 130 -24.60 5.75 -1.94
N THR A 131 -25.00 5.11 -3.05
CA THR A 131 -25.02 5.78 -4.37
C THR A 131 -26.44 6.05 -4.83
N GLU A 132 -27.20 6.86 -4.09
CA GLU A 132 -28.39 7.51 -4.64
C GLU A 132 -28.77 8.72 -3.78
N THR A 133 -28.35 9.91 -4.21
CA THR A 133 -29.14 11.16 -4.25
C THR A 133 -28.24 12.39 -4.33
N ARG A 134 -27.81 12.73 -5.55
CA ARG A 134 -27.58 14.14 -5.90
C ARG A 134 -28.07 14.38 -7.32
N GLY A 135 -29.39 14.58 -7.40
CA GLY A 135 -30.08 15.05 -8.59
C GLY A 135 -31.27 15.89 -8.14
N LYS A 136 -31.02 17.18 -7.94
CA LYS A 136 -31.89 18.32 -8.31
C LYS A 136 -31.27 19.61 -7.80
#